data_AF-A0AAP2BPP7-F1
#
_entry.id   AF-A0AAP2BPP7-F1
#
_cell.length_a   1.000
_cell.length_b   1.000
_cell.length_c   1.000
_cell.angle_alpha   90.00
_cell.angle_beta   90.00
_cell.angle_gamma   90.00
#
_symmetry.space_group_name_H-M   'P 1'
#
loop_
_entity.id
_entity.type
_entity.pdbx_description
1 polymer ?
#
loop_
_entity_poly.entity_id
_entity_poly.type
_entity_poly.pdbx_seq_one_letter_code
_entity_poly.pdbx_strand_id
1 'polypeptide(L)'
;MALTHKTGHLAWCALVALALARKEQGELSPAQENLFLTRWLAAALKQRRFSRDVAQDIGWLLNQGRLLGVRAKLADKLDYVWRSCSGELTEQNDMFRLTYALETAKDMGWNYRVMSDREWAGRYALVLNPGVNGVYLLRTNLDAAFDDNGQQTNPLTARLTGSVAGVMKLLNRCGWQAEPESGASLPHQYSLMAGQGVPGKGD
;
A
#
# COMPACT_ATOMS: atom_id res chain seq x y z
N MET A 1 6.99 6.66 -5.82
CA MET A 1 6.02 6.29 -6.87
C MET A 1 4.65 6.42 -6.24
N ALA A 2 3.79 7.26 -6.80
CA ALA A 2 2.47 7.49 -6.21
C ALA A 2 1.50 6.38 -6.65
N LEU A 3 0.77 5.78 -5.72
CA LEU A 3 -0.18 4.69 -5.97
C LEU A 3 -1.54 5.26 -6.39
N THR A 4 -1.63 5.69 -7.66
CA THR A 4 -2.85 6.27 -8.22
C THR A 4 -3.50 5.33 -9.23
N HIS A 5 -4.79 5.53 -9.52
CA HIS A 5 -5.49 4.82 -10.61
C HIS A 5 -4.73 4.93 -11.95
N LYS A 6 -4.10 6.08 -12.24
CA LYS A 6 -3.29 6.27 -13.47
C LYS A 6 -2.03 5.40 -13.47
N THR A 7 -1.41 5.25 -12.31
CA THR A 7 -0.24 4.39 -12.10
C THR A 7 -0.62 2.90 -12.19
N GLY A 8 -1.81 2.54 -11.71
CA GLY A 8 -2.41 1.23 -11.91
C GLY A 8 -2.63 0.90 -13.38
N HIS A 9 -3.27 1.80 -14.13
CA HIS A 9 -3.49 1.61 -15.56
C HIS A 9 -2.16 1.41 -16.33
N LEU A 10 -1.11 2.16 -16.00
CA LEU A 10 0.23 1.91 -16.55
C LEU A 10 0.71 0.49 -16.25
N ALA A 11 0.60 0.05 -15.00
CA ALA A 11 1.05 -1.27 -14.57
C ALA A 11 0.31 -2.40 -15.29
N TRP A 12 -1.02 -2.29 -15.42
CA TRP A 12 -1.82 -3.22 -16.23
C TRP A 12 -1.34 -3.29 -17.66
N CYS A 13 -1.21 -2.14 -18.34
CA CYS A 13 -0.77 -2.11 -19.73
C CYS A 13 0.60 -2.77 -19.92
N ALA A 14 1.52 -2.58 -18.97
CA ALA A 14 2.83 -3.21 -19.01
C ALA A 14 2.76 -4.73 -18.82
N LEU A 15 1.95 -5.20 -17.86
CA LEU A 15 1.75 -6.63 -17.59
C LEU A 15 1.04 -7.34 -18.76
N VAL A 16 0.02 -6.73 -19.35
CA VAL A 16 -0.66 -7.25 -20.54
C VAL A 16 0.30 -7.33 -21.71
N ALA A 17 1.12 -6.30 -21.93
CA ALA A 17 2.13 -6.33 -22.99
C ALA A 17 3.16 -7.45 -22.77
N LEU A 18 3.58 -7.69 -21.53
CA LEU A 18 4.47 -8.79 -21.18
C LEU A 18 3.81 -10.16 -21.42
N ALA A 19 2.54 -10.32 -21.03
CA ALA A 19 1.79 -11.55 -21.27
C ALA A 19 1.62 -11.86 -22.77
N LEU A 20 1.38 -10.83 -23.59
CA LEU A 20 1.34 -10.96 -25.05
C LEU A 20 2.70 -11.40 -25.61
N ALA A 21 3.80 -10.81 -25.13
CA ALA A 21 5.15 -11.22 -25.54
C ALA A 21 5.47 -12.67 -25.17
N ARG A 22 5.07 -13.12 -23.96
CA ARG A 22 5.19 -14.54 -23.55
C ARG A 22 4.39 -15.47 -24.47
N LYS A 23 3.22 -15.03 -24.96
CA LYS A 23 2.42 -15.82 -25.90
C LYS A 23 3.07 -15.94 -27.28
N GLU A 24 3.72 -14.89 -27.76
CA GLU A 24 4.36 -14.88 -29.09
C GLU A 24 5.74 -15.57 -29.11
N GLN A 25 6.53 -15.42 -28.04
CA GLN A 25 7.93 -15.83 -28.00
C GLN A 25 8.16 -17.08 -27.14
N GLY A 26 7.13 -17.59 -26.47
CA GLY A 26 7.23 -18.66 -25.47
C GLY A 26 7.60 -18.13 -24.08
N GLU A 27 7.90 -19.05 -23.16
CA GLU A 27 8.33 -18.68 -21.80
C GLU A 27 9.58 -17.79 -21.84
N LEU A 28 9.46 -16.61 -21.24
CA LEU A 28 10.55 -15.65 -21.15
C LEU A 28 11.31 -15.89 -19.84
N SER A 29 12.64 -15.97 -19.92
CA SER A 29 13.47 -15.94 -18.71
C SER A 29 13.33 -14.59 -17.98
N PRO A 30 13.59 -14.53 -16.66
CA PRO A 30 13.50 -13.27 -15.89
C PRO A 30 14.33 -12.12 -16.50
N ALA A 31 15.43 -12.44 -17.17
CA ALA A 31 16.26 -11.46 -17.87
C ALA A 31 15.57 -10.90 -19.13
N GLN A 32 14.92 -11.77 -19.91
CA GLN A 32 14.16 -11.36 -21.09
C GLN A 32 12.93 -10.53 -20.70
N GLU A 33 12.25 -10.88 -19.61
CA GLU A 33 11.12 -10.10 -19.09
C GLU A 33 11.53 -8.69 -18.69
N ASN A 34 12.62 -8.56 -17.91
CA ASN A 34 13.11 -7.23 -17.52
C ASN A 34 13.60 -6.42 -18.72
N LEU A 35 14.25 -7.05 -19.70
CA LEU A 35 14.67 -6.37 -20.93
C LEU A 35 13.45 -5.88 -21.73
N PHE A 36 12.43 -6.73 -21.88
CA PHE A 36 11.18 -6.39 -22.54
C PHE A 36 10.51 -5.20 -21.85
N LEU A 37 10.29 -5.29 -20.55
CA LEU A 37 9.64 -4.23 -19.77
C LEU A 37 10.43 -2.91 -19.81
N THR A 38 11.76 -2.97 -19.73
CA THR A 38 12.61 -1.78 -19.84
C THR A 38 12.47 -1.12 -21.21
N ARG A 39 12.44 -1.90 -22.30
CA ARG A 39 12.22 -1.38 -23.66
C ARG A 39 10.81 -0.81 -23.83
N TRP A 40 9.82 -1.52 -23.31
CA TRP A 40 8.42 -1.12 -23.37
C TRP A 40 8.19 0.21 -22.64
N LEU A 41 8.72 0.35 -21.42
CA LEU A 41 8.63 1.59 -20.63
C LEU A 41 9.34 2.76 -21.34
N ALA A 42 10.48 2.51 -21.99
CA ALA A 42 11.21 3.54 -22.73
C ALA A 42 10.41 4.01 -23.95
N ALA A 43 9.77 3.09 -24.66
CA ALA A 43 8.89 3.40 -25.77
C ALA A 43 7.63 4.16 -25.30
N ALA A 44 7.00 3.73 -24.21
CA ALA A 44 5.84 4.39 -23.61
C ALA A 44 6.14 5.84 -23.23
N LEU A 45 7.32 6.09 -22.62
CA LEU A 45 7.76 7.43 -22.26
C LEU A 45 8.05 8.29 -23.50
N LYS A 46 8.79 7.74 -24.48
CA LYS A 46 9.14 8.46 -25.72
C LYS A 46 7.89 8.85 -26.51
N GLN A 47 6.90 7.96 -26.57
CA GLN A 47 5.65 8.17 -27.30
C GLN A 47 4.59 8.92 -26.48
N ARG A 48 4.87 9.27 -25.22
CA ARG A 48 3.95 9.97 -24.31
C ARG A 48 2.58 9.26 -24.22
N ARG A 49 2.59 7.93 -24.13
CA ARG A 49 1.36 7.10 -24.12
C ARG A 49 0.50 7.28 -22.85
N PHE A 50 1.05 7.87 -21.79
CA PHE A 50 0.40 8.06 -20.50
C PHE A 50 0.39 9.54 -20.10
N SER A 51 -0.48 9.92 -19.15
CA SER A 51 -0.52 11.27 -18.57
C SER A 51 0.86 11.69 -18.05
N ARG A 52 1.13 13.01 -18.07
CA ARG A 52 2.35 13.61 -17.52
C ARG A 52 2.56 13.23 -16.04
N ASP A 53 1.49 13.03 -15.29
CA ASP A 53 1.53 12.66 -13.86
C ASP A 53 2.26 11.32 -13.63
N VAL A 54 2.22 10.40 -14.61
CA VAL A 54 2.84 9.08 -14.50
C VAL A 54 4.23 9.05 -15.15
N ALA A 55 4.65 10.13 -15.82
CA ALA A 55 5.93 10.16 -16.52
C ALA A 55 7.13 10.02 -15.57
N GLN A 56 7.02 10.60 -14.36
CA GLN A 56 8.05 10.46 -13.32
C GLN A 56 8.15 9.02 -12.81
N ASP A 57 7.02 8.33 -12.63
CA ASP A 57 6.97 6.92 -12.21
C ASP A 57 7.57 6.00 -13.29
N ILE A 58 7.25 6.23 -14.57
CA ILE A 58 7.87 5.51 -15.70
C ILE A 58 9.39 5.72 -15.70
N GLY A 59 9.84 6.97 -15.50
CA GLY A 59 11.26 7.31 -15.42
C GLY A 59 11.97 6.57 -14.27
N TRP A 60 11.33 6.48 -13.10
CA TRP A 60 11.86 5.75 -11.96
C TRP A 60 11.96 4.24 -12.24
N LEU A 61 10.92 3.62 -12.78
CA LEU A 61 10.90 2.18 -13.14
C LEU A 61 11.97 1.86 -14.19
N LEU A 62 12.16 2.73 -15.19
CA LEU A 62 13.22 2.62 -16.19
C LEU A 62 14.61 2.63 -15.57
N ASN A 63 14.84 3.56 -14.64
CA ASN A 63 16.13 3.65 -13.96
C ASN A 63 16.41 2.39 -13.14
N GLN A 64 15.39 1.85 -12.46
CA GLN A 64 15.50 0.58 -11.73
C GLN A 64 15.85 -0.59 -12.68
N GLY A 65 15.16 -0.72 -13.81
CA GLY A 65 15.44 -1.75 -14.82
C GLY A 65 16.85 -1.69 -15.38
N ARG A 66 17.35 -0.48 -15.66
CA ARG A 66 18.70 -0.26 -16.21
C ARG A 66 19.80 -0.52 -15.20
N LEU A 67 19.62 -0.07 -13.95
CA LEU A 67 20.65 -0.18 -12.91
C LEU A 67 20.76 -1.59 -12.33
N LEU A 68 19.63 -2.25 -12.10
CA LEU A 68 19.59 -3.54 -11.38
C LEU A 68 19.47 -4.73 -12.33
N GLY A 69 19.22 -4.51 -13.63
CA GLY A 69 19.03 -5.59 -14.61
C GLY A 69 17.96 -6.57 -14.12
N VAL A 70 18.22 -7.87 -14.18
CA VAL A 70 17.31 -8.94 -13.69
C VAL A 70 16.89 -8.74 -12.22
N ARG A 71 17.78 -8.20 -11.38
CA ARG A 71 17.50 -7.94 -9.94
C ARG A 71 16.46 -6.85 -9.72
N ALA A 72 16.11 -6.08 -10.75
CA ALA A 72 15.08 -5.05 -10.66
C ALA A 72 13.68 -5.64 -10.40
N LYS A 73 13.46 -6.91 -10.78
CA LYS A 73 12.17 -7.62 -10.68
C LYS A 73 10.99 -6.74 -11.13
N LEU A 74 11.07 -6.18 -12.34
CA LEU A 74 10.10 -5.19 -12.80
C LEU A 74 8.70 -5.79 -12.93
N ALA A 75 8.58 -7.05 -13.36
CA ALA A 75 7.31 -7.76 -13.43
C ALA A 75 6.63 -7.80 -12.05
N ASP A 76 7.35 -8.25 -11.01
CA ASP A 76 6.83 -8.31 -9.63
C ASP A 76 6.43 -6.92 -9.10
N LYS A 77 7.25 -5.89 -9.38
CA LYS A 77 6.93 -4.50 -8.99
C LYS A 77 5.69 -3.98 -9.69
N LEU A 78 5.54 -4.26 -10.98
CA LEU A 78 4.37 -3.86 -11.76
C LEU A 78 3.14 -4.66 -11.33
N ASP A 79 3.26 -5.95 -11.04
CA ASP A 79 2.17 -6.77 -10.49
C ASP A 79 1.71 -6.23 -9.14
N TYR A 80 2.65 -5.90 -8.25
CA TYR A 80 2.34 -5.24 -6.99
C TYR A 80 1.61 -3.91 -7.19
N VAL A 81 2.13 -3.02 -8.05
CA VAL A 81 1.50 -1.72 -8.35
C VAL A 81 0.11 -1.91 -8.97
N TRP A 82 -0.04 -2.87 -9.87
CA TRP A 82 -1.32 -3.18 -10.50
C TRP A 82 -2.33 -3.63 -9.45
N ARG A 83 -2.04 -4.68 -8.68
CA ARG A 83 -2.90 -5.15 -7.58
C ARG A 83 -3.24 -4.04 -6.60
N SER A 84 -2.27 -3.15 -6.34
CA SER A 84 -2.45 -2.00 -5.47
C SER A 84 -3.38 -0.92 -5.99
N CYS A 85 -3.65 -0.91 -7.30
CA CYS A 85 -4.47 0.08 -7.97
C CYS A 85 -5.69 -0.51 -8.70
N SER A 86 -5.84 -1.85 -8.73
CA SER A 86 -6.82 -2.56 -9.55
C SER A 86 -7.78 -3.45 -8.80
N GLY A 87 -7.46 -3.85 -7.57
CA GLY A 87 -8.40 -4.60 -6.75
C GLY A 87 -9.57 -3.71 -6.38
N GLU A 88 -10.78 -4.28 -6.37
CA GLU A 88 -11.74 -3.83 -5.38
C GLU A 88 -11.01 -3.98 -4.03
N LEU A 89 -10.82 -2.89 -3.27
CA LEU A 89 -10.07 -2.91 -2.01
C LEU A 89 -10.52 -4.07 -1.10
N THR A 90 -11.78 -4.48 -1.23
CA THR A 90 -12.45 -5.62 -0.60
C THR A 90 -11.84 -6.99 -0.91
N GLU A 91 -11.20 -7.20 -2.06
CA GLU A 91 -10.61 -8.49 -2.48
C GLU A 91 -9.13 -8.65 -2.06
N GLN A 92 -8.50 -7.58 -1.56
CA GLN A 92 -7.12 -7.61 -1.10
C GLN A 92 -7.05 -8.02 0.38
N ASN A 93 -5.92 -8.60 0.81
CA ASN A 93 -5.72 -8.96 2.21
C ASN A 93 -5.71 -7.73 3.13
N ASP A 94 -5.91 -7.97 4.42
CA ASP A 94 -6.08 -6.90 5.40
C ASP A 94 -4.86 -5.98 5.49
N MET A 95 -3.65 -6.56 5.52
CA MET A 95 -2.39 -5.80 5.61
C MET A 95 -2.22 -4.88 4.40
N PHE A 96 -2.61 -5.35 3.21
CA PHE A 96 -2.58 -4.56 1.99
C PHE A 96 -3.54 -3.38 2.10
N ARG A 97 -4.80 -3.64 2.45
CA ARG A 97 -5.84 -2.62 2.65
C ARG A 97 -5.42 -1.57 3.68
N LEU A 98 -4.76 -1.99 4.76
CA LEU A 98 -4.24 -1.10 5.78
C LEU A 98 -3.13 -0.20 5.21
N THR A 99 -2.17 -0.81 4.53
CA THR A 99 -1.04 -0.09 3.92
C THR A 99 -1.54 0.96 2.93
N TYR A 100 -2.53 0.60 2.10
CA TYR A 100 -3.17 1.53 1.18
C TYR A 100 -3.82 2.71 1.91
N ALA A 101 -4.58 2.45 2.98
CA ALA A 101 -5.20 3.50 3.79
C ALA A 101 -4.16 4.45 4.40
N LEU A 102 -3.06 3.91 4.92
CA LEU A 102 -1.99 4.70 5.56
C LEU A 102 -1.22 5.57 4.57
N GLU A 103 -0.86 5.03 3.40
CA GLU A 103 -0.21 5.83 2.35
C GLU A 103 -1.17 6.89 1.79
N THR A 104 -2.45 6.57 1.62
CA THR A 104 -3.47 7.56 1.23
C THR A 104 -3.60 8.67 2.28
N ALA A 105 -3.59 8.33 3.57
CA ALA A 105 -3.62 9.33 4.64
C ALA A 105 -2.39 10.25 4.59
N LYS A 106 -1.21 9.68 4.34
CA LYS A 106 0.05 10.42 4.20
C LYS A 106 0.01 11.39 3.02
N ASP A 107 -0.54 10.96 1.87
CA ASP A 107 -0.75 11.83 0.70
C ASP A 107 -1.75 12.96 1.00
N MET A 108 -2.70 12.73 1.91
CA MET A 108 -3.61 13.75 2.46
C MET A 108 -2.97 14.62 3.55
N GLY A 109 -1.66 14.49 3.80
CA GLY A 109 -0.92 15.29 4.77
C GLY A 109 -0.98 14.78 6.21
N TRP A 110 -1.39 13.53 6.44
CA TRP A 110 -1.33 12.92 7.78
C TRP A 110 0.07 12.44 8.11
N ASN A 111 0.48 12.60 9.37
CA ASN A 111 1.73 12.05 9.86
C ASN A 111 1.56 10.57 10.20
N TYR A 112 2.09 9.68 9.36
CA TYR A 112 2.16 8.26 9.66
C TYR A 112 3.52 7.91 10.29
N ARG A 113 3.52 7.21 11.43
CA ARG A 113 4.75 6.70 12.08
C ARG A 113 4.52 5.40 12.85
N VAL A 114 5.45 4.47 12.69
CA VAL A 114 5.55 3.26 13.54
C VAL A 114 6.46 3.56 14.73
N MET A 115 5.98 3.30 15.94
CA MET A 115 6.64 3.61 17.20
C MET A 115 7.12 2.33 17.90
N SER A 116 8.28 2.39 18.54
CA SER A 116 8.74 1.33 19.46
C SER A 116 7.95 1.35 20.77
N ASP A 117 8.01 0.27 21.57
CA ASP A 117 7.31 0.19 22.87
C ASP A 117 7.70 1.33 23.82
N ARG A 118 8.97 1.76 23.78
CA ARG A 118 9.49 2.86 24.59
C ARG A 118 8.92 4.22 24.20
N GLU A 119 8.74 4.45 22.89
CA GLU A 119 8.11 5.66 22.38
C GLU A 119 6.59 5.61 22.62
N TRP A 120 6.00 4.41 22.63
CA TRP A 120 4.58 4.21 22.85
C TRP A 120 4.18 4.48 24.30
N ALA A 121 4.84 3.88 25.27
CA ALA A 121 4.50 3.97 26.69
C ALA A 121 5.73 3.96 27.61
N GLY A 122 5.54 4.43 28.84
CA GLY A 122 6.60 4.51 29.85
C GLY A 122 7.39 5.82 29.83
N ARG A 123 8.60 5.80 30.40
CA ARG A 123 9.39 7.02 30.68
C ARG A 123 9.83 7.82 29.44
N TYR A 124 9.84 7.20 28.26
CA TYR A 124 10.24 7.82 27.00
C TYR A 124 9.06 7.98 26.04
N ALA A 125 7.82 7.84 26.56
CA ALA A 125 6.62 7.96 25.76
C ALA A 125 6.56 9.34 25.10
N LEU A 126 6.34 9.35 23.79
CA LEU A 126 6.18 10.58 23.05
C LEU A 126 4.80 11.17 23.32
N VAL A 127 4.78 12.43 23.75
CA VAL A 127 3.54 13.21 23.89
C VAL A 127 3.09 13.62 22.50
N LEU A 128 1.94 13.11 22.08
CA LEU A 128 1.36 13.42 20.78
C LEU A 128 0.62 14.76 20.85
N ASN A 129 0.73 15.57 19.79
CA ASN A 129 -0.01 16.82 19.70
C ASN A 129 -1.43 16.53 19.19
N PRO A 130 -2.49 16.77 19.99
CA PRO A 130 -3.87 16.47 19.60
C PRO A 130 -4.36 17.31 18.41
N GLY A 131 -3.74 18.46 18.13
CA GLY A 131 -4.09 19.33 17.00
C GLY A 131 -3.45 18.94 15.68
N VAL A 132 -2.54 17.96 15.67
CA VAL A 132 -1.86 17.49 14.46
C VAL A 132 -2.51 16.20 13.98
N ASN A 133 -2.80 16.10 12.67
CA ASN A 133 -3.28 14.87 12.06
C ASN A 133 -2.17 13.82 12.07
N GLY A 134 -2.38 12.74 12.82
CA GLY A 134 -1.39 11.69 12.98
C GLY A 134 -1.98 10.31 13.17
N VAL A 135 -1.35 9.31 12.54
CA VAL A 135 -1.62 7.88 12.70
C VAL A 135 -0.35 7.22 13.21
N TYR A 136 -0.41 6.69 14.42
CA TYR A 136 0.72 6.06 15.07
C TYR A 136 0.41 4.60 15.37
N LEU A 137 1.31 3.68 14.99
CA LEU A 137 1.15 2.25 15.23
C LEU A 137 2.25 1.73 16.15
N LEU A 138 1.93 0.79 17.03
CA LEU A 138 2.92 0.11 17.87
C LEU A 138 3.63 -0.98 17.05
N ARG A 139 4.97 -0.93 16.98
CA ARG A 139 5.78 -1.85 16.17
C ARG A 139 5.58 -3.32 16.56
N THR A 140 5.73 -3.65 17.84
CA THR A 140 5.62 -5.03 18.34
C THR A 140 4.25 -5.64 18.06
N ASN A 141 3.20 -4.83 18.16
CA ASN A 141 1.85 -5.25 17.83
C ASN A 141 1.65 -5.34 16.31
N LEU A 142 2.20 -4.43 15.51
CA LEU A 142 2.18 -4.52 14.04
C LEU A 142 2.85 -5.79 13.52
N ASP A 143 4.01 -6.14 14.08
CA ASP A 143 4.76 -7.35 13.73
C ASP A 143 4.00 -8.64 14.06
N ALA A 144 3.04 -8.60 14.98
CA ALA A 144 2.23 -9.74 15.42
C ALA A 144 0.75 -9.67 14.96
N ALA A 145 0.36 -8.63 14.23
CA ALA A 145 -1.04 -8.38 13.88
C ALA A 145 -1.53 -9.20 12.68
N PHE A 146 -0.61 -9.76 11.89
CA PHE A 146 -0.91 -10.41 10.62
C PHE A 146 -0.29 -11.81 10.53
N ASP A 147 -0.94 -12.70 9.80
CA ASP A 147 -0.34 -13.97 9.38
C ASP A 147 0.55 -13.83 8.15
N ASP A 148 1.15 -14.94 7.70
CA ASP A 148 2.01 -14.99 6.52
C ASP A 148 1.27 -14.63 5.21
N ASN A 149 -0.07 -14.70 5.20
CA ASN A 149 -0.91 -14.33 4.06
C ASN A 149 -1.36 -12.85 4.12
N GLY A 150 -1.03 -12.13 5.19
CA GLY A 150 -1.42 -10.74 5.42
C GLY A 150 -2.87 -10.58 5.91
N GLN A 151 -3.50 -11.64 6.41
CA GLN A 151 -4.79 -11.57 7.09
C GLN A 151 -4.58 -11.14 8.55
N GLN A 152 -5.46 -10.29 9.08
CA GLN A 152 -5.37 -9.89 10.48
C GLN A 152 -5.68 -11.07 11.41
N THR A 153 -4.78 -11.32 12.34
CA THR A 153 -4.94 -12.33 13.41
C THR A 153 -5.14 -11.69 14.77
N ASN A 154 -4.55 -10.50 15.00
CA ASN A 154 -4.68 -9.76 16.25
C ASN A 154 -5.10 -8.31 16.00
N PRO A 155 -5.90 -7.70 16.90
CA PRO A 155 -6.22 -6.29 16.85
C PRO A 155 -4.96 -5.43 16.80
N LEU A 156 -4.98 -4.39 15.97
CA LEU A 156 -3.84 -3.49 15.82
C LEU A 156 -4.06 -2.22 16.64
N THR A 157 -3.23 -2.01 17.65
CA THR A 157 -3.26 -0.83 18.52
C THR A 157 -2.69 0.38 17.77
N ALA A 158 -3.51 1.41 17.65
CA ALA A 158 -3.19 2.67 17.02
C ALA A 158 -3.42 3.85 17.98
N ARG A 159 -2.71 4.96 17.76
CA ARG A 159 -3.10 6.27 18.29
C ARG A 159 -3.44 7.21 17.15
N LEU A 160 -4.62 7.81 17.23
CA LEU A 160 -5.16 8.69 16.19
C LEU A 160 -5.37 10.10 16.75
N THR A 161 -4.74 11.09 16.15
CA THR A 161 -4.77 12.50 16.59
C THR A 161 -5.26 13.43 15.49
N GLY A 162 -5.67 14.66 15.85
CA GLY A 162 -6.24 15.62 14.92
C GLY A 162 -7.67 15.28 14.51
N SER A 163 -7.96 15.35 13.22
CA SER A 163 -9.28 15.11 12.63
C SER A 163 -9.59 13.61 12.52
N VAL A 164 -9.70 12.92 13.66
CA VAL A 164 -9.84 11.44 13.72
C VAL A 164 -11.01 10.94 12.87
N ALA A 165 -12.12 11.69 12.81
CA ALA A 165 -13.26 11.37 11.94
C ALA A 165 -12.90 11.25 10.46
N GLY A 166 -11.92 12.03 9.98
CA GLY A 166 -11.42 11.98 8.60
C GLY A 166 -10.69 10.67 8.30
N VAL A 167 -9.73 10.28 9.14
CA VAL A 167 -8.98 9.02 8.94
C VAL A 167 -9.86 7.79 9.17
N MET A 168 -10.82 7.83 10.11
CA MET A 168 -11.78 6.74 10.30
C MET A 168 -12.61 6.48 9.04
N LYS A 169 -13.06 7.54 8.34
CA LYS A 169 -13.77 7.38 7.06
C LYS A 169 -12.89 6.73 5.99
N LEU A 170 -11.60 7.05 5.96
CA LEU A 170 -10.64 6.45 5.02
C LEU A 170 -10.38 4.97 5.34
N LEU A 171 -10.15 4.65 6.61
CA LEU A 171 -10.00 3.27 7.08
C LEU A 171 -11.25 2.44 6.73
N ASN A 172 -12.45 2.96 7.00
CA ASN A 172 -13.70 2.28 6.70
C ASN A 172 -13.86 1.96 5.21
N ARG A 173 -13.44 2.85 4.30
CA ARG A 173 -13.44 2.61 2.85
C ARG A 173 -12.48 1.50 2.42
N CYS A 174 -11.43 1.27 3.22
CA CYS A 174 -10.49 0.18 3.04
C CYS A 174 -10.89 -1.06 3.86
N GLY A 175 -12.14 -1.12 4.35
CA GLY A 175 -12.65 -2.22 5.17
C GLY A 175 -12.05 -2.30 6.56
N TRP A 176 -11.37 -1.26 7.05
CA TRP A 176 -10.82 -1.20 8.40
C TRP A 176 -11.72 -0.39 9.32
N GLN A 177 -11.99 -0.91 10.50
CA GLN A 177 -12.74 -0.24 11.55
C GLN A 177 -11.77 0.20 12.64
N ALA A 178 -11.99 1.39 13.18
CA ALA A 178 -11.22 1.93 14.30
C ALA A 178 -12.18 2.13 15.48
N GLU A 179 -11.99 1.36 16.53
CA GLU A 179 -12.80 1.46 17.74
C GLU A 179 -11.99 2.12 18.86
N PRO A 180 -12.54 3.13 19.56
CA PRO A 180 -11.86 3.70 20.70
C PRO A 180 -11.74 2.65 21.81
N GLU A 181 -10.54 2.48 22.35
CA GLU A 181 -10.31 1.47 23.38
C GLU A 181 -10.87 1.95 24.73
N SER A 182 -11.97 1.33 25.16
CA SER A 182 -12.68 1.70 26.38
C SER A 182 -11.84 1.34 27.60
N GLY A 183 -11.39 2.33 28.36
CA GLY A 183 -10.50 2.15 29.51
C GLY A 183 -9.00 2.29 29.20
N ALA A 184 -8.64 2.79 28.00
CA ALA A 184 -7.26 3.06 27.66
C ALA A 184 -6.61 4.01 28.68
N SER A 185 -5.46 3.59 29.23
CA SER A 185 -4.61 4.39 30.11
C SER A 185 -3.90 5.52 29.36
N LEU A 186 -3.98 5.54 28.04
CA LEU A 186 -3.28 6.47 27.15
C LEU A 186 -4.30 7.18 26.26
N PRO A 187 -4.18 8.51 26.09
CA PRO A 187 -5.12 9.28 25.28
C PRO A 187 -5.03 8.87 23.80
N HIS A 188 -6.13 9.04 23.08
CA HIS A 188 -6.20 8.85 21.62
C HIS A 188 -5.96 7.41 21.13
N GLN A 189 -6.13 6.40 21.97
CA GLN A 189 -5.89 5.01 21.62
C GLN A 189 -7.12 4.34 20.96
N TYR A 190 -6.87 3.62 19.88
CA TYR A 190 -7.85 2.91 19.07
C TYR A 190 -7.37 1.49 18.80
N SER A 191 -8.31 0.57 18.72
CA SER A 191 -8.13 -0.77 18.18
C SER A 191 -8.55 -0.76 16.72
N LEU A 192 -7.65 -1.12 15.81
CA LEU A 192 -7.93 -1.27 14.40
C LEU A 192 -8.24 -2.73 14.09
N MET A 193 -9.39 -2.96 13.47
CA MET A 193 -9.91 -4.26 13.10
C MET A 193 -10.25 -4.26 11.62
N ALA A 194 -9.80 -5.27 10.87
CA ALA A 194 -10.30 -5.54 9.54
C ALA A 194 -11.75 -6.03 9.67
N GLY A 195 -12.66 -5.33 9.02
CA GLY A 195 -14.03 -5.82 8.85
C GLY A 195 -13.97 -7.12 8.08
N GLN A 196 -14.54 -8.19 8.67
CA GLN A 196 -14.81 -9.40 7.93
C GLN A 196 -15.64 -9.00 6.71
N GLY A 197 -15.15 -9.32 5.50
CA GLY A 197 -15.98 -9.25 4.31
C GLY A 197 -17.28 -9.97 4.65
N VAL A 198 -18.41 -9.25 4.59
CA VAL A 198 -19.71 -9.87 4.80
C VAL A 198 -19.75 -11.08 3.87
N PRO A 199 -19.83 -12.32 4.37
CA PRO A 199 -20.04 -13.45 3.48
C PRO A 199 -21.33 -13.12 2.76
N GLY A 200 -21.26 -13.04 1.43
CA GLY A 200 -22.42 -12.73 0.60
C GLY A 200 -23.59 -13.53 1.13
N LYS A 201 -24.68 -12.84 1.48
CA LYS A 201 -25.94 -13.51 1.80
C LYS A 201 -26.22 -14.43 0.61
N GLY A 202 -25.99 -15.71 0.81
CA GLY A 202 -26.50 -16.75 -0.05
C GLY A 202 -28.01 -16.63 -0.06
N ASP A 203 -28.55 -16.76 -1.27
CA ASP A 203 -29.95 -16.68 -1.67
C ASP A 203 -30.96 -17.24 -0.67
#